data_AF-A0A3D6EU11-F1
#
_entry.id   AF-A0A3D6EU11-F1
#
_cell.length_a   1.000
_cell.length_b   1.000
_cell.length_c   1.000
_cell.angle_alpha   90.00
_cell.angle_beta   90.00
_cell.angle_gamma   90.00
#
_symmetry.space_group_name_H-M   'P 1'
#
loop_
_entity.id
_entity.type
_entity.pdbx_description
1 polymer ?
#
loop_
_entity_poly.entity_id
_entity_poly.type
_entity_poly.pdbx_seq_one_letter_code
_entity_poly.pdbx_strand_id
1 'polypeptide(L)'
;MKPKFILTFVTCFIIQQHFVFSQNWQLLKKIGIGNSSDQSEVLSSATDSNGNTFVLGWYMGKITFGNLTYTGSTTSHSTYFLAKYDTQGNVQWSKSITSTRSSIDVYDVVTDNEGNAYILGNMNNTSNVFEGIVHLDNNTSLTLPSIWDPYNGSSFICRYSPTGIVQLKKFFTGSSENPLSVNAHGLIVLKGKLLDAYTAAMGPDDYFYFDSLT
;
A
#
# COMPACT_ATOMS: atom_id res chain seq x y z
N MET A 1 -72.22 -29.37 37.30
CA MET A 1 -71.25 -29.64 36.21
C MET A 1 -70.83 -28.30 35.61
N LYS A 2 -69.55 -27.92 35.68
CA LYS A 2 -68.99 -26.71 35.05
C LYS A 2 -68.04 -27.15 33.93
N PRO A 3 -68.04 -26.52 32.74
CA PRO A 3 -67.12 -26.91 31.68
C PRO A 3 -65.73 -26.34 31.99
N LYS A 4 -64.69 -27.18 31.88
CA LYS A 4 -63.29 -26.75 31.93
C LYS A 4 -62.86 -26.36 30.51
N PHE A 5 -62.57 -25.08 30.29
CA PHE A 5 -61.88 -24.62 29.09
C PHE A 5 -60.39 -24.98 29.21
N ILE A 6 -59.92 -25.89 28.35
CA ILE A 6 -58.50 -26.17 28.18
C ILE A 6 -57.98 -25.18 27.13
N LEU A 7 -57.21 -24.19 27.59
CA LEU A 7 -56.55 -23.21 26.76
C LEU A 7 -55.19 -23.79 26.33
N THR A 8 -55.11 -24.35 25.13
CA THR A 8 -53.85 -24.85 24.56
C THR A 8 -53.02 -23.65 24.06
N PHE A 9 -51.96 -23.28 24.78
CA PHE A 9 -50.96 -22.32 24.31
C PHE A 9 -50.13 -22.98 23.20
N VAL A 10 -50.42 -22.63 21.94
CA VAL A 10 -49.52 -22.93 20.82
C VAL A 10 -48.40 -21.90 20.85
N THR A 11 -47.27 -22.25 21.47
CA THR A 11 -46.05 -21.42 21.40
C THR A 11 -45.47 -21.53 19.99
N CYS A 12 -45.68 -20.48 19.20
CA CYS A 12 -45.07 -20.29 17.90
C CYS A 12 -43.56 -20.06 18.09
N PHE A 13 -42.74 -21.08 17.77
CA PHE A 13 -41.29 -20.94 17.70
C PHE A 13 -40.94 -20.22 16.39
N ILE A 14 -40.75 -18.90 16.44
CA ILE A 14 -40.22 -18.15 15.31
C ILE A 14 -38.72 -18.45 15.25
N ILE A 15 -38.33 -19.35 14.35
CA ILE A 15 -36.92 -19.59 14.03
C ILE A 15 -36.42 -18.36 13.29
N GLN A 16 -35.66 -17.50 13.98
CA GLN A 16 -34.96 -16.39 13.36
C GLN A 16 -33.82 -16.98 12.51
N GLN A 17 -34.07 -17.15 11.22
CA GLN A 17 -33.07 -17.64 10.27
C GLN A 17 -32.04 -16.53 10.06
N HIS A 18 -30.86 -16.69 10.66
CA HIS A 18 -29.70 -15.90 10.29
C HIS A 18 -29.22 -16.39 8.92
N PHE A 19 -29.65 -15.70 7.86
CA PHE A 19 -29.02 -15.86 6.55
C PHE A 19 -27.59 -15.29 6.65
N VAL A 20 -26.61 -16.17 6.77
CA VAL A 20 -25.22 -15.80 6.52
C VAL A 20 -25.06 -15.82 5.01
N PHE A 21 -25.20 -14.66 4.39
CA PHE A 21 -24.80 -14.51 3.00
C PHE A 21 -23.27 -14.64 2.97
N SER A 22 -22.77 -15.72 2.37
CA SER A 22 -21.38 -15.73 1.87
C SER A 22 -21.21 -14.48 1.01
N GLN A 23 -20.12 -13.76 1.22
CA GLN A 23 -19.75 -12.61 0.40
C GLN A 23 -19.85 -13.04 -1.07
N ASN A 24 -20.73 -12.38 -1.83
CA ASN A 24 -20.83 -12.59 -3.26
C ASN A 24 -19.42 -12.36 -3.83
N TRP A 25 -18.91 -13.35 -4.57
CA TRP A 25 -17.68 -13.22 -5.34
C TRP A 25 -17.95 -12.23 -6.49
N GLN A 26 -17.98 -10.94 -6.17
CA GLN A 26 -18.06 -9.88 -7.17
C GLN A 26 -16.68 -9.80 -7.82
N LEU A 27 -16.63 -10.32 -9.05
CA LEU A 27 -15.48 -10.35 -9.92
C LEU A 27 -14.74 -9.01 -9.94
N LEU A 28 -13.41 -9.07 -9.90
CA LEU A 28 -12.42 -8.01 -10.08
C LEU A 28 -13.00 -6.69 -10.67
N LYS A 29 -13.23 -5.68 -9.82
CA LYS A 29 -13.44 -4.30 -10.33
C LYS A 29 -12.13 -3.88 -10.99
N LYS A 30 -12.19 -3.52 -12.28
CA LYS A 30 -11.01 -3.12 -13.05
C LYS A 30 -10.19 -2.08 -12.26
N ILE A 31 -8.93 -2.39 -12.01
CA ILE A 31 -8.01 -1.55 -11.22
C ILE A 31 -7.50 -0.45 -12.15
N GLY A 32 -8.33 0.58 -12.22
CA GLY A 32 -8.16 1.71 -13.11
C GLY A 32 -8.52 1.44 -14.58
N ILE A 33 -8.78 2.51 -15.33
CA ILE A 33 -9.11 2.42 -16.76
C ILE A 33 -7.97 3.08 -17.55
N GLY A 34 -7.22 2.26 -18.30
CA GLY A 34 -6.34 2.69 -19.39
C GLY A 34 -6.94 2.39 -20.77
N ASN A 35 -6.44 3.04 -21.81
CA ASN A 35 -6.71 2.77 -23.23
C ASN A 35 -5.94 1.52 -23.71
N SER A 36 -6.16 1.10 -24.96
CA SER A 36 -5.58 -0.13 -25.53
C SER A 36 -4.04 -0.18 -25.60
N SER A 37 -3.35 0.95 -25.40
CA SER A 37 -1.88 1.04 -25.33
C SER A 37 -1.34 1.21 -23.90
N ASP A 38 -2.22 1.41 -22.92
CA ASP A 38 -1.85 1.61 -21.52
C ASP A 38 -1.73 0.25 -20.83
N GLN A 39 -0.73 0.09 -19.97
CA GLN A 39 -0.48 -1.14 -19.22
C GLN A 39 -0.55 -0.87 -17.72
N SER A 40 -1.06 -1.82 -16.94
CA SER A 40 -1.00 -1.76 -15.48
C SER A 40 -1.04 -3.15 -14.87
N GLU A 41 -0.40 -3.28 -13.71
CA GLU A 41 -0.36 -4.51 -12.93
C GLU A 41 -0.41 -4.18 -11.44
N VAL A 42 -1.06 -5.05 -10.67
CA VAL A 42 -1.07 -5.00 -9.21
C VAL A 42 0.10 -5.79 -8.67
N LEU A 43 0.87 -5.17 -7.78
CA LEU A 43 2.01 -5.81 -7.14
C LEU A 43 1.66 -6.29 -5.73
N SER A 44 0.89 -5.49 -4.98
CA SER A 44 0.51 -5.82 -3.62
C SER A 44 -0.85 -5.20 -3.25
N SER A 45 -1.50 -5.79 -2.26
CA SER A 45 -2.75 -5.29 -1.69
C SER A 45 -2.81 -5.54 -0.19
N ALA A 46 -3.41 -4.59 0.53
CA ALA A 46 -3.65 -4.70 1.96
C ALA A 46 -5.06 -4.21 2.32
N THR A 47 -5.54 -4.55 3.51
CA THR A 47 -6.87 -4.15 3.99
C THR A 47 -6.74 -3.55 5.39
N ASP A 48 -7.35 -2.39 5.63
CA ASP A 48 -7.40 -1.80 6.97
C ASP A 48 -8.47 -2.46 7.86
N SER A 49 -8.46 -2.10 9.15
CA SER A 49 -9.41 -2.61 10.16
C SER A 49 -10.89 -2.30 9.85
N ASN A 50 -11.17 -1.34 8.96
CA ASN A 50 -12.51 -0.99 8.51
C ASN A 50 -12.93 -1.72 7.23
N GLY A 51 -12.07 -2.58 6.68
CA GLY A 51 -12.31 -3.32 5.44
C GLY A 51 -12.03 -2.52 4.17
N ASN A 52 -11.43 -1.32 4.26
CA ASN A 52 -11.00 -0.60 3.07
C ASN A 52 -9.78 -1.28 2.46
N THR A 53 -9.74 -1.37 1.13
CA THR A 53 -8.66 -2.06 0.41
C THR A 53 -7.68 -1.05 -0.18
N PHE A 54 -6.40 -1.31 0.02
CA PHE A 54 -5.29 -0.58 -0.58
C PHE A 54 -4.69 -1.44 -1.68
N VAL A 55 -4.45 -0.84 -2.84
CA VAL A 55 -3.89 -1.51 -4.00
C VAL A 55 -2.67 -0.73 -4.46
N LEU A 56 -1.53 -1.41 -4.50
CA LEU A 56 -0.27 -0.93 -5.02
C LEU A 56 0.04 -1.62 -6.33
N GLY A 57 0.50 -0.86 -7.33
CA GLY A 57 0.87 -1.42 -8.61
C GLY A 57 1.69 -0.46 -9.45
N TRP A 58 2.03 -0.89 -10.65
CA TRP A 58 2.69 -0.06 -11.66
C TRP A 58 1.75 0.20 -12.84
N TYR A 59 2.03 1.26 -13.58
CA TYR A 59 1.32 1.57 -14.81
C TYR A 59 2.21 2.29 -15.84
N MET A 60 1.85 2.14 -17.11
CA MET A 60 2.41 2.85 -18.25
C MET A 60 1.30 3.59 -18.99
N GLY A 61 1.64 4.76 -19.52
CA GLY A 61 0.68 5.63 -20.19
C GLY A 61 -0.31 6.22 -19.20
N LYS A 62 -1.62 6.10 -19.45
CA LYS A 62 -2.65 6.69 -18.58
C LYS A 62 -3.35 5.65 -17.71
N ILE A 63 -3.64 6.05 -16.47
CA ILE A 63 -4.49 5.29 -15.57
C ILE A 63 -5.50 6.21 -14.89
N THR A 64 -6.73 5.73 -14.71
CA THR A 64 -7.82 6.52 -14.11
C THR A 64 -8.43 5.82 -12.91
N PHE A 65 -8.49 6.51 -11.77
CA PHE A 65 -9.12 6.07 -10.53
C PHE A 65 -10.26 7.01 -10.16
N GLY A 66 -11.51 6.57 -10.33
CA GLY A 66 -12.67 7.44 -10.18
C GLY A 66 -12.61 8.59 -11.20
N ASN A 67 -12.50 9.82 -10.71
CA ASN A 67 -12.39 11.03 -11.54
C ASN A 67 -10.95 11.54 -11.70
N LEU A 68 -9.96 10.83 -11.14
CA LEU A 68 -8.55 11.22 -11.18
C LEU A 68 -7.83 10.42 -12.26
N THR A 69 -7.19 11.11 -13.19
CA THR A 69 -6.35 10.49 -14.22
C THR A 69 -4.91 10.89 -14.02
N TYR A 70 -4.02 9.89 -14.00
CA TYR A 70 -2.58 10.08 -13.96
C TYR A 70 -1.97 9.69 -15.30
N THR A 71 -0.87 10.36 -15.64
CA THR A 71 -0.05 10.04 -16.81
C THR A 71 1.32 9.63 -16.30
N GLY A 72 1.76 8.44 -16.66
CA GLY A 72 3.06 7.86 -16.33
C GLY A 72 3.95 7.77 -17.56
N SER A 73 5.06 7.06 -17.41
CA SER A 73 5.97 6.78 -18.52
C SER A 73 5.29 5.91 -19.58
N THR A 74 5.61 6.16 -20.86
CA THR A 74 5.19 5.31 -21.99
C THR A 74 6.31 4.37 -22.46
N THR A 75 7.49 4.47 -21.85
CA THR A 75 8.70 3.74 -22.29
C THR A 75 9.36 2.93 -21.18
N SER A 76 8.89 3.04 -19.93
CA SER A 76 9.45 2.32 -18.77
C SER A 76 8.38 1.94 -17.74
N HIS A 77 8.58 0.80 -17.08
CA HIS A 77 7.78 0.33 -15.94
C HIS A 77 8.18 1.02 -14.63
N SER A 78 8.27 2.35 -14.64
CA SER A 78 8.83 3.13 -13.52
C SER A 78 7.84 4.11 -12.90
N THR A 79 6.55 3.94 -13.19
CA THR A 79 5.49 4.73 -12.58
C THR A 79 4.57 3.82 -11.79
N TYR A 80 4.41 4.15 -10.52
CA TYR A 80 3.67 3.35 -9.55
C TYR A 80 2.42 4.10 -9.09
N PHE A 81 1.44 3.37 -8.57
CA PHE A 81 0.25 3.95 -7.98
C PHE A 81 -0.06 3.31 -6.63
N LEU A 82 -0.66 4.08 -5.74
CA LEU A 82 -1.32 3.58 -4.55
C LEU A 82 -2.76 4.09 -4.55
N ALA A 83 -3.73 3.20 -4.46
CA ALA A 83 -5.16 3.55 -4.43
C ALA A 83 -5.85 2.92 -3.23
N LYS A 84 -6.69 3.71 -2.54
CA LYS A 84 -7.57 3.24 -1.47
C LYS A 84 -9.00 3.15 -1.98
N TYR A 85 -9.65 2.03 -1.70
CA TYR A 85 -11.03 1.75 -2.01
C TYR A 85 -11.82 1.48 -0.73
N ASP A 86 -13.07 1.94 -0.66
CA ASP A 86 -13.98 1.53 0.41
C ASP A 86 -14.46 0.08 0.24
N THR A 87 -15.21 -0.42 1.24
CA THR A 87 -15.81 -1.77 1.23
C THR A 87 -16.77 -2.02 0.07
N GLN A 88 -17.24 -0.97 -0.61
CA GLN A 88 -18.11 -1.02 -1.79
C GLN A 88 -17.30 -0.91 -3.10
N GLY A 89 -15.97 -0.81 -3.00
CA GLY A 89 -15.05 -0.67 -4.12
C GLY A 89 -15.03 0.72 -4.73
N ASN A 90 -15.52 1.77 -4.07
CA ASN A 90 -15.37 3.14 -4.57
C ASN A 90 -13.99 3.69 -4.19
N VAL A 91 -13.38 4.45 -5.11
CA VAL A 91 -12.10 5.10 -4.86
C VAL A 91 -12.29 6.18 -3.80
N GLN A 92 -11.61 6.04 -2.67
CA GLN A 92 -11.54 7.05 -1.62
C GLN A 92 -10.45 8.07 -1.94
N TRP A 93 -9.28 7.58 -2.37
CA TRP A 93 -8.20 8.40 -2.92
C TRP A 93 -7.24 7.53 -3.75
N SER A 94 -6.43 8.17 -4.57
CA SER A 94 -5.34 7.52 -5.29
C SER A 94 -4.14 8.47 -5.41
N LYS A 95 -2.96 7.90 -5.63
CA LYS A 95 -1.68 8.61 -5.72
C LYS A 95 -0.85 8.00 -6.84
N SER A 96 -0.23 8.87 -7.63
CA SER A 96 0.85 8.49 -8.55
C SER A 96 2.19 8.68 -7.85
N ILE A 97 3.03 7.66 -7.92
CA ILE A 97 4.35 7.61 -7.34
C ILE A 97 5.33 7.53 -8.53
N THR A 98 6.16 8.56 -8.68
CA THR A 98 7.12 8.67 -9.79
C THR A 98 8.51 8.96 -9.26
N SER A 99 9.49 8.94 -10.14
CA SER A 99 10.85 9.37 -9.81
C SER A 99 11.42 10.31 -10.86
N THR A 100 12.33 11.17 -10.41
CA THR A 100 13.15 12.02 -11.27
C THR A 100 14.62 11.64 -11.09
N ARG A 101 15.37 11.61 -12.20
CA ARG A 101 16.83 11.32 -12.27
C ARG A 101 17.24 9.93 -11.76
N SER A 102 16.28 9.03 -11.58
CA SER A 102 16.48 7.68 -11.03
C SER A 102 15.31 6.78 -11.44
N SER A 103 15.48 5.47 -11.36
CA SER A 103 14.36 4.52 -11.41
C SER A 103 13.99 4.08 -10.01
N ILE A 104 12.71 3.86 -9.78
CA ILE A 104 12.19 3.31 -8.53
C ILE A 104 11.52 1.98 -8.77
N ASP A 105 11.54 1.14 -7.75
CA ASP A 105 10.77 -0.08 -7.65
C ASP A 105 10.00 -0.06 -6.33
N VAL A 106 8.67 -0.12 -6.38
CA VAL A 106 7.82 -0.11 -5.18
C VAL A 106 7.14 -1.47 -5.08
N TYR A 107 7.33 -2.15 -3.94
CA TYR A 107 7.09 -3.59 -3.88
C TYR A 107 5.86 -3.97 -3.08
N ASP A 108 5.65 -3.31 -1.95
CA ASP A 108 4.70 -3.79 -0.97
C ASP A 108 3.92 -2.66 -0.30
N VAL A 109 2.70 -2.98 0.11
CA VAL A 109 1.85 -2.12 0.92
C VAL A 109 1.31 -2.90 2.09
N VAL A 110 1.42 -2.32 3.28
CA VAL A 110 0.82 -2.87 4.51
C VAL A 110 0.08 -1.78 5.26
N THR A 111 -0.86 -2.15 6.13
CA THR A 111 -1.68 -1.21 6.89
C THR A 111 -1.61 -1.49 8.37
N ASP A 112 -1.64 -0.42 9.17
CA ASP A 112 -1.81 -0.54 10.62
C ASP A 112 -3.30 -0.51 11.03
N ASN A 113 -3.55 -0.66 12.33
CA ASN A 113 -4.91 -0.69 12.89
C ASN A 113 -5.62 0.68 12.83
N GLU A 114 -4.86 1.77 12.66
CA GLU A 114 -5.39 3.12 12.49
C GLU A 114 -5.80 3.39 11.02
N GLY A 115 -5.45 2.48 10.11
CA GLY A 115 -5.73 2.57 8.69
C GLY A 115 -4.73 3.44 7.93
N ASN A 116 -3.54 3.69 8.49
CA ASN A 116 -2.43 4.22 7.74
C ASN A 116 -1.87 3.14 6.81
N ALA A 117 -1.41 3.52 5.63
CA ALA A 117 -0.74 2.64 4.69
C ALA A 117 0.75 2.94 4.62
N TYR A 118 1.56 1.90 4.63
CA TYR A 118 3.01 1.97 4.52
C TYR A 118 3.42 1.31 3.21
N ILE A 119 4.23 2.01 2.42
CA ILE A 119 4.85 1.43 1.23
C ILE A 119 6.35 1.31 1.42
N LEU A 120 6.92 0.28 0.80
CA LEU A 120 8.35 0.07 0.68
C LEU A 120 8.76 0.09 -0.79
N GLY A 121 9.84 0.78 -1.08
CA GLY A 121 10.47 0.71 -2.39
C GLY A 121 11.97 0.92 -2.33
N ASN A 122 12.63 0.58 -3.42
CA ASN A 122 14.03 0.89 -3.68
C ASN A 122 14.11 1.95 -4.78
N MET A 123 15.13 2.79 -4.71
CA MET A 123 15.56 3.65 -5.79
C MET A 123 16.90 3.15 -6.29
N ASN A 124 16.98 2.86 -7.58
CA ASN A 124 18.25 2.50 -8.21
C ASN A 124 18.96 3.79 -8.62
N ASN A 125 20.09 4.08 -8.00
CA ASN A 125 20.86 5.28 -8.27
C ASN A 125 21.65 5.07 -9.56
N THR A 126 21.22 5.71 -10.65
CA THR A 126 21.86 5.52 -11.98
C THR A 126 23.11 6.37 -12.17
N SER A 127 23.43 7.31 -11.28
CA SER A 127 24.69 8.06 -11.31
C SER A 127 25.06 8.69 -9.96
N ASN A 128 26.33 8.63 -9.58
CA ASN A 128 26.90 9.25 -8.37
C ASN A 128 26.94 10.80 -8.41
N VAL A 129 26.22 11.43 -9.35
CA VAL A 129 26.38 12.86 -9.68
C VAL A 129 25.13 13.68 -9.36
N PHE A 130 23.96 13.04 -9.21
CA PHE A 130 22.71 13.75 -8.95
C PHE A 130 21.91 13.10 -7.83
N GLU A 131 21.24 13.93 -7.03
CA GLU A 131 20.22 13.49 -6.07
C GLU A 131 19.02 12.90 -6.82
N GLY A 132 18.63 11.69 -6.44
CA GLY A 132 17.41 11.07 -6.91
C GLY A 132 16.20 11.61 -6.13
N ILE A 133 15.05 11.76 -6.79
CA ILE A 133 13.83 12.26 -6.15
C ILE A 133 12.71 11.26 -6.37
N VAL A 134 12.07 10.80 -5.30
CA VAL A 134 10.78 10.09 -5.35
C VAL A 134 9.68 11.12 -5.16
N HIS A 135 8.75 11.19 -6.11
CA HIS A 135 7.49 11.92 -5.92
C HIS A 135 6.46 10.94 -5.36
N LEU A 136 6.04 11.15 -4.12
CA LEU A 136 5.09 10.29 -3.39
C LEU A 136 3.64 10.65 -3.69
N ASP A 137 3.44 11.90 -4.12
CA ASP A 137 2.25 12.41 -4.78
C ASP A 137 2.58 13.70 -5.56
N ASN A 138 1.57 14.41 -6.05
CA ASN A 138 1.75 15.63 -6.85
C ASN A 138 2.45 16.77 -6.09
N ASN A 139 2.42 16.77 -4.75
CA ASN A 139 2.92 17.88 -3.92
C ASN A 139 4.05 17.48 -2.97
N THR A 140 4.27 16.18 -2.79
CA THR A 140 5.18 15.64 -1.79
C THR A 140 6.26 14.83 -2.46
N SER A 141 7.51 15.23 -2.23
CA SER A 141 8.68 14.51 -2.70
C SER A 141 9.61 14.13 -1.56
N LEU A 142 10.38 13.07 -1.78
CA LEU A 142 11.50 12.63 -0.97
C LEU A 142 12.76 12.74 -1.83
N THR A 143 13.64 13.66 -1.43
CA THR A 143 14.97 13.80 -2.05
C THR A 143 15.93 12.85 -1.35
N LEU A 144 16.60 12.02 -2.13
CA LEU A 144 17.58 11.06 -1.65
C LEU A 144 18.99 11.63 -1.92
N PRO A 145 19.86 11.63 -0.91
CA PRO A 145 21.18 12.24 -1.04
C PRO A 145 22.03 11.48 -2.07
N SER A 146 22.90 12.21 -2.77
CA SER A 146 23.89 11.62 -3.69
C SER A 146 25.02 10.94 -2.91
N ILE A 147 24.70 9.84 -2.24
CA ILE A 147 25.69 9.03 -1.51
C ILE A 147 26.15 7.91 -2.44
N TRP A 148 27.46 7.66 -2.47
CA TRP A 148 27.99 6.46 -3.08
C TRP A 148 27.45 5.25 -2.29
N ASP A 149 26.55 4.50 -2.91
CA ASP A 149 25.99 3.30 -2.32
C ASP A 149 26.63 2.07 -3.01
N PRO A 150 27.44 1.26 -2.29
CA PRO A 150 28.05 0.05 -2.85
C PRO A 150 27.01 -0.99 -3.29
N TYR A 151 25.75 -0.85 -2.86
CA TYR A 151 24.65 -1.76 -3.16
C TYR A 151 23.76 -1.28 -4.32
N ASN A 152 24.16 -0.22 -5.05
CA ASN A 152 23.49 0.30 -6.24
C ASN A 152 22.04 0.79 -6.04
N GLY A 153 21.59 1.00 -4.80
CA GLY A 153 20.26 1.55 -4.57
C GLY A 153 19.94 1.86 -3.12
N SER A 154 19.00 2.79 -2.94
CA SER A 154 18.53 3.33 -1.68
C SER A 154 17.12 2.85 -1.38
N SER A 155 16.87 2.27 -0.21
CA SER A 155 15.51 1.90 0.20
C SER A 155 14.78 3.10 0.80
N PHE A 156 13.46 3.15 0.62
CA PHE A 156 12.60 4.14 1.27
C PHE A 156 11.32 3.52 1.81
N ILE A 157 10.84 4.11 2.91
CA ILE A 157 9.50 3.86 3.43
C ILE A 157 8.71 5.17 3.40
N CYS A 158 7.46 5.08 3.00
CA CYS A 158 6.50 6.17 3.11
C CYS A 158 5.24 5.72 3.85
N ARG A 159 4.73 6.57 4.76
CA ARG A 159 3.43 6.39 5.40
C ARG A 159 2.41 7.38 4.85
N TYR A 160 1.24 6.88 4.47
CA TYR A 160 0.05 7.64 4.12
C TYR A 160 -0.99 7.52 5.23
N SER A 161 -1.59 8.64 5.63
CA SER A 161 -2.74 8.65 6.53
C SER A 161 -3.94 7.92 5.92
N PRO A 162 -5.01 7.62 6.70
CA PRO A 162 -6.23 7.03 6.14
C PRO A 162 -6.88 7.91 5.07
N THR A 163 -6.61 9.21 5.10
CA THR A 163 -7.05 10.24 4.14
C THR A 163 -6.09 10.46 2.97
N GLY A 164 -4.98 9.73 2.90
CA GLY A 164 -4.02 9.79 1.80
C GLY A 164 -3.02 10.95 1.89
N ILE A 165 -2.80 11.53 3.07
CA ILE A 165 -1.76 12.54 3.31
C ILE A 165 -0.46 11.82 3.64
N VAL A 166 0.65 12.19 2.98
CA VAL A 166 1.97 11.68 3.34
C VAL A 166 2.39 12.24 4.69
N GLN A 167 2.62 11.37 5.68
CA GLN A 167 2.99 11.77 7.03
C GLN A 167 4.44 11.45 7.39
N LEU A 168 5.02 10.42 6.80
CA LEU A 168 6.39 9.98 7.09
C LEU A 168 7.12 9.62 5.82
N LYS A 169 8.41 9.97 5.78
CA LYS A 169 9.34 9.65 4.70
C LYS A 169 10.66 9.25 5.35
N LYS A 170 11.10 8.00 5.19
CA LYS A 170 12.39 7.53 5.72
C LYS A 170 13.19 6.85 4.62
N PHE A 171 14.50 7.01 4.71
CA PHE A 171 15.48 6.48 3.76
C PHE A 171 16.50 5.60 4.49
N PHE A 172 17.01 4.61 3.77
CA PHE A 172 18.10 3.73 4.17
C PHE A 172 19.06 3.58 2.99
N THR A 173 20.38 3.64 3.22
CA THR A 173 21.33 3.15 2.21
C THR A 173 21.21 1.63 2.14
N GLY A 174 21.41 1.05 0.97
CA GLY A 174 21.23 -0.38 0.74
C GLY A 174 19.83 -0.79 0.27
N SER A 175 19.74 -2.02 -0.21
CA SER A 175 18.56 -2.59 -0.86
C SER A 175 17.75 -3.47 0.09
N SER A 176 16.47 -3.15 0.26
CA SER A 176 15.52 -4.06 0.91
C SER A 176 15.22 -5.26 0.00
N GLU A 177 15.12 -6.45 0.60
CA GLU A 177 14.72 -7.68 -0.07
C GLU A 177 13.33 -8.05 0.47
N ASN A 178 12.29 -7.78 -0.33
CA ASN A 178 10.87 -8.05 -0.02
C ASN A 178 10.67 -9.29 0.86
N PRO A 179 9.94 -9.21 2.00
CA PRO A 179 8.75 -8.36 2.20
C PRO A 179 8.80 -7.31 3.35
N LEU A 180 7.81 -6.41 3.35
CA LEU A 180 7.49 -5.47 4.44
C LEU A 180 6.47 -6.12 5.38
N SER A 181 6.55 -5.89 6.69
CA SER A 181 5.43 -6.17 7.60
C SER A 181 5.27 -5.06 8.63
N VAL A 182 4.04 -4.85 9.08
CA VAL A 182 3.72 -3.87 10.13
C VAL A 182 2.86 -4.53 11.21
N ASN A 183 3.13 -4.25 12.48
CA ASN A 183 2.28 -4.73 13.57
C ASN A 183 1.15 -3.74 13.89
N ALA A 184 0.29 -4.14 14.85
CA ALA A 184 -0.85 -3.34 15.32
C ALA A 184 -0.49 -1.95 15.88
N HIS A 185 0.77 -1.73 16.27
CA HIS A 185 1.29 -0.49 16.85
C HIS A 185 2.11 0.34 15.84
N GLY A 186 2.12 -0.04 14.56
CA GLY A 186 2.90 0.67 13.55
C GLY A 186 4.39 0.33 13.58
N LEU A 187 4.82 -0.71 14.31
CA LEU A 187 6.18 -1.24 14.23
C LEU A 187 6.37 -1.83 12.83
N ILE A 188 7.34 -1.31 12.10
CA ILE A 188 7.67 -1.79 10.76
C ILE A 188 8.84 -2.75 10.86
N VAL A 189 8.68 -3.93 10.26
CA VAL A 189 9.76 -4.90 10.06
C VAL A 189 10.08 -4.99 8.58
N LEU A 190 11.35 -4.76 8.27
CA LEU A 190 11.93 -4.91 6.94
C LEU A 190 12.93 -6.06 6.94
N LYS A 191 12.96 -6.79 5.83
CA LYS A 191 14.06 -7.68 5.50
C LYS A 191 14.93 -7.03 4.41
N GLY A 192 16.25 -7.12 4.54
CA GLY A 192 17.18 -6.76 3.47
C GLY A 192 18.52 -6.26 3.97
N LYS A 193 19.35 -5.81 3.02
CA LYS A 193 20.69 -5.27 3.28
C LYS A 193 20.59 -3.77 3.44
N LEU A 194 20.33 -3.31 4.64
CA LEU A 194 20.32 -1.88 4.92
C LEU A 194 21.60 -1.48 5.65
N LEU A 195 22.15 -0.36 5.23
CA LEU A 195 23.14 0.40 5.95
C LEU A 195 22.39 1.61 6.52
N ASP A 196 22.40 1.79 7.83
CA ASP A 196 21.98 3.08 8.37
C ASP A 196 23.15 4.05 8.17
N ALA A 197 22.87 5.29 7.79
CA ALA A 197 23.88 6.29 7.46
C ALA A 197 24.77 6.68 8.67
N TYR A 198 24.68 6.00 9.81
CA TYR A 198 25.44 6.33 11.02
C TYR A 198 26.11 5.18 11.78
N THR A 199 25.94 3.90 11.45
CA THR A 199 26.73 2.82 12.08
C THR A 199 26.88 1.61 11.17
N ALA A 200 28.12 1.11 11.10
CA ALA A 200 28.66 -0.13 10.52
C ALA A 200 27.78 -0.96 9.57
N ALA A 201 28.37 -1.34 8.42
CA ALA A 201 27.80 -2.31 7.49
C ALA A 201 27.33 -3.58 8.20
N MET A 202 26.05 -3.88 8.07
CA MET A 202 25.41 -5.08 8.59
C MET A 202 25.11 -6.07 7.45
N GLY A 203 24.94 -7.34 7.80
CA GLY A 203 25.01 -8.49 6.91
C GLY A 203 23.73 -8.76 6.10
N PRO A 204 23.72 -9.83 5.28
CA PRO A 204 22.66 -10.14 4.34
C PRO A 204 21.30 -10.55 4.92
N ASP A 205 21.17 -10.75 6.25
CA ASP A 205 19.99 -11.36 6.88
C ASP A 205 19.44 -10.57 8.08
N ASP A 206 19.74 -9.27 8.17
CA ASP A 206 19.35 -8.47 9.32
C ASP A 206 17.89 -7.94 9.20
N TYR A 207 17.10 -8.16 10.26
CA TYR A 207 15.76 -7.61 10.39
C TYR A 207 15.83 -6.25 11.06
N PHE A 208 15.22 -5.24 10.43
CA PHE A 208 15.15 -3.90 11.02
C PHE A 208 13.81 -3.74 11.73
N TYR A 209 13.86 -3.38 13.01
CA TYR A 209 12.69 -3.02 13.82
C TYR A 209 12.65 -1.50 13.95
N PHE A 210 11.61 -0.87 13.41
CA PHE A 210 11.33 0.53 13.67
C PHE A 210 10.22 0.62 14.70
N ASP A 211 10.57 0.83 15.97
CA ASP A 211 9.58 1.13 17.03
C ASP A 211 8.67 2.27 16.59
N SER A 212 7.41 2.27 17.04
CA SER A 212 6.38 3.23 16.63
C SER A 212 6.98 4.64 16.62
N LEU A 213 7.26 5.12 15.40
CA LEU A 213 8.06 6.33 15.19
C LEU A 213 7.15 7.52 15.51
N THR A 214 7.17 7.94 16.78
CA THR A 214 6.59 9.20 17.27
C THR A 214 7.30 10.39 16.67
#